data_AF-A0A6P9ASZ6-F1
#
_entry.id   AF-A0A6P9ASZ6-F1
#
_cell.length_a   1.000
_cell.length_b   1.000
_cell.length_c   1.000
_cell.angle_alpha   90.00
_cell.angle_beta   90.00
_cell.angle_gamma   90.00
#
_symmetry.space_group_name_H-M   'P 1'
#
loop_
_entity.id
_entity.type
_entity.pdbx_description
1 polymer ?
#
loop_
_entity_poly.entity_id
_entity_poly.type
_entity_poly.pdbx_seq_one_letter_code
_entity_poly.pdbx_strand_id
1 'polypeptide(L)'
;MTLNASGIYTGFIKVQIELCRPITLQTSVNVGKHLNSNETTFYLPNGDMNTLHISSTNTVREVIEALLKKFLVADNPAKFALYKQCHKEDQVYMCKLSETEHPLYLRLVAGPRTDMLSFVLREHESGEFLWEAFSLPELQNFVRILDKEEDEQLQTLKRRYAVYRKKLEEALGGVWIPS
;
A
#
# COMPACT_ATOMS: atom_id res chain seq x y z
N MET A 1 -14.03 -21.32 13.14
CA MET A 1 -15.24 -20.49 12.93
C MET A 1 -16.36 -21.13 13.71
N THR A 2 -17.28 -20.31 14.22
CA THR A 2 -18.38 -20.75 15.08
C THR A 2 -19.68 -20.18 14.52
N LEU A 3 -20.66 -21.04 14.23
CA LEU A 3 -21.98 -20.61 13.80
C LEU A 3 -22.87 -20.39 15.02
N ASN A 4 -23.54 -19.24 15.09
CA ASN A 4 -24.50 -18.97 16.15
C ASN A 4 -25.93 -19.39 15.75
N ALA A 5 -26.83 -19.43 16.73
CA ALA A 5 -28.24 -19.80 16.50
C ALA A 5 -29.00 -18.81 15.61
N SER A 6 -28.51 -17.58 15.43
CA SER A 6 -29.10 -16.56 14.55
C SER A 6 -28.60 -16.65 13.11
N GLY A 7 -27.78 -17.65 12.75
CA GLY A 7 -27.21 -17.82 11.41
C GLY A 7 -25.99 -16.95 11.12
N ILE A 8 -25.56 -16.12 12.06
CA ILE A 8 -24.33 -15.33 11.99
C ILE A 8 -23.17 -16.22 12.46
N TYR A 9 -22.12 -16.30 11.65
CA TYR A 9 -20.91 -17.01 12.04
C TYR A 9 -19.83 -16.02 12.46
N THR A 10 -18.99 -16.42 13.41
CA THR A 10 -17.82 -15.67 13.85
C THR A 10 -16.55 -16.46 13.59
N GLY A 11 -15.43 -15.76 13.52
CA GLY A 11 -14.14 -16.39 13.33
C GLY A 11 -13.00 -15.40 13.37
N PHE A 12 -11.83 -15.92 13.04
CA PHE A 12 -10.60 -15.14 13.06
C PHE A 12 -10.13 -14.86 11.65
N ILE A 13 -9.66 -13.64 11.42
CA ILE A 13 -8.86 -13.28 10.25
C ILE A 13 -7.52 -12.74 10.72
N LYS A 14 -6.48 -12.98 9.92
CA LYS A 14 -5.16 -12.38 10.10
C LYS A 14 -4.98 -11.30 9.04
N VAL A 15 -4.59 -10.11 9.46
CA VAL A 15 -4.34 -8.96 8.60
C VAL A 15 -2.91 -8.49 8.84
N GLN A 16 -2.10 -8.48 7.80
CA GLN A 16 -0.77 -7.90 7.80
C GLN A 16 -0.89 -6.38 7.68
N ILE A 17 -0.16 -5.64 8.49
CA ILE A 17 -0.22 -4.18 8.57
C ILE A 17 1.02 -3.60 7.89
N GLU A 18 0.81 -2.88 6.80
CA GLU A 18 1.85 -2.22 6.02
C GLU A 18 1.50 -0.74 5.90
N LEU A 19 1.79 0.01 6.95
CA LEU A 19 1.58 1.46 7.03
C LEU A 19 2.94 2.16 7.04
N CYS A 20 3.13 3.18 6.20
CA CYS A 20 4.39 3.90 6.07
C CYS A 20 4.41 5.22 6.86
N ARG A 21 3.32 5.57 7.55
CA ARG A 21 3.18 6.89 8.19
C ARG A 21 3.68 6.94 9.64
N PRO A 22 4.14 8.12 10.07
CA PRO A 22 4.34 8.40 11.47
C PRO A 22 2.99 8.42 12.20
N ILE A 23 2.85 7.60 13.25
CA ILE A 23 1.68 7.60 14.11
C ILE A 23 1.74 8.82 15.03
N THR A 24 0.67 9.62 15.06
CA THR A 24 0.43 10.58 16.14
C THR A 24 -0.14 9.83 17.35
N LEU A 25 0.71 9.35 18.25
CA LEU A 25 0.26 8.73 19.49
C LEU A 25 -0.41 9.79 20.37
N GLN A 26 -1.72 9.71 20.58
CA GLN A 26 -2.37 10.44 21.66
C GLN A 26 -1.99 9.79 22.99
N THR A 27 -0.88 10.23 23.57
CA THR A 27 -0.51 9.87 24.93
C THR A 27 -1.48 10.52 25.90
N SER A 28 -2.34 9.73 26.55
CA SER A 28 -3.11 10.18 27.70
C SER A 28 -2.19 10.32 28.91
N VAL A 29 -1.38 11.37 28.96
CA VAL A 29 -0.64 11.75 30.17
C VAL A 29 -1.19 13.09 30.66
N ASN A 30 -2.20 13.00 31.51
CA ASN A 30 -2.60 14.11 32.39
C ASN A 30 -1.51 14.31 33.44
N VAL A 31 -0.49 15.13 33.14
CA VAL A 31 0.25 15.90 34.15
C VAL A 31 0.62 17.21 33.50
N GLY A 32 0.01 18.30 33.98
CA GLY A 32 0.12 19.61 33.36
C GLY A 32 1.55 20.15 33.35
N LYS A 33 1.98 20.68 32.20
CA LYS A 33 2.76 21.91 32.09
C LYS A 33 2.89 22.30 30.61
N HIS A 34 2.64 23.57 30.32
CA HIS A 34 3.07 24.25 29.09
C HIS A 34 4.46 23.79 28.65
N LEU A 35 4.65 23.34 27.40
CA LEU A 35 5.85 23.59 26.57
C LEU A 35 5.72 22.86 25.21
N ASN A 36 5.55 23.67 24.16
CA ASN A 36 6.11 23.53 22.80
C ASN A 36 5.95 22.19 22.04
N SER A 37 5.17 22.26 20.96
CA SER A 37 5.33 21.55 19.68
C SER A 37 6.58 20.67 19.58
N ASN A 38 6.46 19.41 19.97
CA ASN A 38 7.39 18.34 19.62
C ASN A 38 6.55 17.10 19.29
N GLU A 39 5.93 17.11 18.10
CA GLU A 39 5.30 15.94 17.47
C GLU A 39 6.38 14.86 17.29
N THR A 40 6.43 13.91 18.21
CA THR A 40 7.31 12.75 18.10
C THR A 40 6.66 11.74 17.16
N THR A 41 7.11 11.76 15.91
CA THR A 41 6.72 10.82 14.86
C THR A 41 7.27 9.41 15.17
N PHE A 42 6.40 8.49 15.61
CA PHE A 42 6.77 7.08 15.79
C PHE A 42 6.33 6.27 14.56
N TYR A 43 7.26 5.52 13.97
CA TYR A 43 6.96 4.60 12.87
C TYR A 43 6.33 3.32 13.41
N LEU A 44 5.22 2.87 12.83
CA LEU A 44 4.75 1.51 13.10
C LEU A 44 5.74 0.52 12.45
N PRO A 45 6.14 -0.57 13.13
CA PRO A 45 6.93 -1.61 12.48
C PRO A 45 6.16 -2.18 11.28
N ASN A 46 6.69 -1.99 10.07
CA ASN A 46 6.09 -2.56 8.87
C ASN A 46 6.09 -4.10 8.97
N GLY A 47 4.94 -4.73 8.71
CA GLY A 47 4.82 -6.19 8.67
C GLY A 47 4.23 -6.83 9.92
N ASP A 48 3.71 -6.04 10.88
CA ASP A 48 3.00 -6.59 12.03
C ASP A 48 1.74 -7.34 11.58
N MET A 49 1.59 -8.58 12.06
CA MET A 49 0.41 -9.40 11.77
C MET A 49 -0.60 -9.30 12.91
N ASN A 50 -1.77 -8.75 12.62
CA ASN A 50 -2.85 -8.62 13.57
C ASN A 50 -3.92 -9.68 13.37
N THR A 51 -4.32 -10.36 14.45
CA THR A 51 -5.44 -11.31 14.43
C THR A 51 -6.69 -10.65 15.01
N LEU A 52 -7.76 -10.63 14.23
CA LEU A 52 -9.06 -10.07 14.62
C LEU A 52 -10.09 -11.18 14.76
N HIS A 53 -10.91 -11.11 15.81
CA HIS A 53 -12.13 -11.90 15.93
C HIS A 53 -13.32 -11.06 15.44
N ILE A 54 -13.97 -11.50 14.36
CA ILE A 54 -15.06 -10.77 13.69
C ILE A 54 -16.24 -11.70 13.41
N SER A 55 -17.40 -11.11 13.08
CA SER A 55 -18.59 -11.80 12.61
C SER A 55 -18.73 -11.72 11.09
N SER A 56 -19.68 -12.50 10.55
CA SER A 56 -20.02 -12.52 9.13
C SER A 56 -20.65 -11.21 8.63
N THR A 57 -21.13 -10.36 9.54
CA THR A 57 -21.74 -9.07 9.22
C THR A 57 -20.71 -7.96 9.17
N ASN A 58 -19.50 -8.16 9.71
CA ASN A 58 -18.49 -7.12 9.70
C ASN A 58 -18.05 -6.80 8.28
N THR A 59 -18.02 -5.51 7.96
CA THR A 59 -17.61 -5.00 6.66
C THR A 59 -16.12 -4.70 6.63
N VAL A 60 -15.55 -4.55 5.42
CA VAL A 60 -14.17 -4.10 5.24
C VAL A 60 -13.94 -2.75 5.92
N ARG A 61 -14.89 -1.81 5.82
CA ARG A 61 -14.79 -0.49 6.49
C ARG A 61 -14.63 -0.63 8.00
N GLU A 62 -15.49 -1.42 8.64
CA GLU A 62 -15.43 -1.64 10.10
C GLU A 62 -14.11 -2.31 10.51
N VAL A 63 -13.61 -3.23 9.69
CA VAL A 63 -12.31 -3.88 9.93
C VAL A 63 -11.18 -2.86 9.84
N ILE A 64 -11.18 -1.98 8.84
CA ILE A 64 -10.19 -0.90 8.70
C ILE A 64 -10.25 0.03 9.93
N GLU A 65 -11.43 0.51 10.31
CA GLU A 65 -11.61 1.38 11.48
C GLU A 65 -11.13 0.73 12.79
N ALA A 66 -11.45 -0.54 12.99
CA ALA A 66 -11.01 -1.30 14.17
C ALA A 66 -9.49 -1.47 14.20
N LEU A 67 -8.86 -1.70 13.05
CA LEU A 67 -7.40 -1.79 12.93
C LEU A 67 -6.75 -0.44 13.25
N LEU A 68 -7.19 0.64 12.61
CA LEU A 68 -6.62 1.98 12.82
C LEU A 68 -6.75 2.42 14.28
N LYS A 69 -7.91 2.18 14.91
CA LYS A 69 -8.11 2.45 16.33
C LYS A 69 -7.16 1.63 17.21
N LYS A 70 -6.94 0.35 16.89
CA LYS A 70 -6.03 -0.51 17.66
C LYS A 70 -4.57 -0.05 17.57
N PHE A 71 -4.16 0.46 16.41
CA PHE A 71 -2.81 1.01 16.20
C PHE A 71 -2.68 2.50 16.51
N LEU A 72 -3.72 3.12 17.09
CA LEU A 72 -3.76 4.53 17.47
C LEU A 72 -3.48 5.48 16.29
N VAL A 73 -3.87 5.07 15.07
CA VAL A 73 -3.75 5.87 13.86
C VAL A 73 -4.94 6.83 13.79
N ALA A 74 -4.67 8.14 13.86
CA ALA A 74 -5.69 9.19 13.85
C ALA A 74 -6.08 9.68 12.43
N ASP A 75 -5.47 9.11 11.39
CA ASP A 75 -5.79 9.45 10.00
C ASP A 75 -7.19 9.01 9.58
N ASN A 76 -7.71 9.64 8.52
CA ASN A 76 -9.01 9.29 7.94
C ASN A 76 -8.99 7.83 7.42
N PRO A 77 -9.94 6.96 7.83
CA PRO A 77 -10.02 5.58 7.35
C PRO A 77 -10.09 5.44 5.82
N ALA A 78 -10.61 6.45 5.12
CA ALA A 78 -10.64 6.48 3.66
C ALA A 78 -9.26 6.54 2.98
N LYS A 79 -8.20 6.89 3.74
CA LYS A 79 -6.80 6.83 3.26
C LYS A 79 -6.23 5.43 3.30
N PHE A 80 -6.97 4.45 3.81
CA PHE A 80 -6.50 3.07 3.94
C PHE A 80 -7.41 2.13 3.15
N ALA A 81 -6.83 1.05 2.68
CA ALA A 81 -7.54 0.01 1.96
C ALA A 81 -7.10 -1.36 2.45
N LEU A 82 -8.06 -2.27 2.56
CA LEU A 82 -7.81 -3.67 2.84
C LEU A 82 -7.70 -4.41 1.50
N TYR A 83 -6.58 -5.09 1.31
CA TYR A 83 -6.32 -5.89 0.13
C TYR A 83 -6.46 -7.37 0.46
N LYS A 84 -6.99 -8.15 -0.48
CA LYS A 84 -6.82 -9.60 -0.52
C LYS A 84 -5.62 -9.95 -1.37
N GLN A 85 -4.79 -10.85 -0.87
CA GLN A 85 -3.66 -11.43 -1.58
C GLN A 85 -3.94 -12.92 -1.81
N CYS A 86 -3.93 -13.35 -3.07
CA CYS A 86 -4.23 -14.72 -3.48
C CYS A 86 -3.07 -15.28 -4.31
N HIS A 87 -2.70 -16.54 -4.08
CA HIS A 87 -1.71 -17.23 -4.90
C HIS A 87 -2.41 -18.05 -5.98
N LYS A 88 -2.10 -17.79 -7.25
CA LYS A 88 -2.57 -18.59 -8.39
C LYS A 88 -1.40 -18.82 -9.35
N GLU A 89 -1.12 -20.08 -9.69
CA GLU A 89 -0.13 -20.47 -10.71
C GLU A 89 1.28 -19.84 -10.49
N ASP A 90 1.75 -19.85 -9.23
CA ASP A 90 3.04 -19.26 -8.81
C ASP A 90 3.13 -17.73 -8.88
N GLN A 91 2.03 -17.04 -9.18
CA GLN A 91 1.91 -15.59 -9.11
C GLN A 91 1.06 -15.15 -7.92
N VAL A 92 1.46 -14.03 -7.31
CA VAL A 92 0.76 -13.41 -6.18
C VAL A 92 -0.08 -12.26 -6.69
N TYR A 93 -1.40 -12.44 -6.67
CA TYR A 93 -2.36 -11.41 -7.05
C TYR A 93 -2.81 -10.65 -5.81
N MET A 94 -2.86 -9.33 -5.90
CA MET A 94 -3.37 -8.47 -4.85
C MET A 94 -4.53 -7.64 -5.38
N CYS A 95 -5.66 -7.63 -4.69
CA CYS A 95 -6.85 -6.90 -5.09
C CYS A 95 -7.40 -6.10 -3.92
N LYS A 96 -7.74 -4.83 -4.15
CA LYS A 96 -8.45 -3.99 -3.18
C LYS A 96 -9.84 -4.58 -2.93
N LEU A 97 -10.22 -4.68 -1.65
CA LEU A 97 -11.58 -5.05 -1.27
C LEU A 97 -12.48 -3.81 -1.23
N SER A 98 -13.72 -3.98 -1.63
CA SER A 98 -14.75 -2.95 -1.48
C SER A 98 -15.12 -2.78 -0.01
N GLU A 99 -15.41 -1.55 0.40
CA GLU A 99 -15.75 -1.22 1.79
C GLU A 99 -16.97 -1.96 2.33
N THR A 100 -17.85 -2.44 1.43
CA THR A 100 -19.08 -3.18 1.76
C THR A 100 -18.91 -4.69 1.78
N GLU A 101 -17.76 -5.22 1.33
CA GLU A 101 -17.49 -6.66 1.37
C GLU A 101 -17.29 -7.16 2.80
N HIS A 102 -17.41 -8.47 2.98
CA HIS A 102 -17.29 -9.14 4.28
C HIS A 102 -16.03 -10.01 4.32
N PRO A 103 -14.94 -9.58 4.98
CA PRO A 103 -13.66 -10.30 5.00
C PRO A 103 -13.77 -11.72 5.58
N LEU A 104 -14.64 -11.91 6.57
CA LEU A 104 -14.84 -13.23 7.17
C LEU A 104 -15.46 -14.23 6.19
N TYR A 105 -16.38 -13.77 5.34
CA TYR A 105 -16.97 -14.60 4.29
C TYR A 105 -15.91 -15.02 3.27
N LEU A 106 -15.07 -14.07 2.83
CA LEU A 106 -13.96 -14.37 1.91
C LEU A 106 -12.99 -15.42 2.51
N ARG A 107 -12.67 -15.30 3.81
CA ARG A 107 -11.87 -16.30 4.53
C ARG A 107 -12.55 -17.66 4.59
N LEU A 108 -13.86 -17.70 4.81
CA LEU A 108 -14.61 -18.94 4.86
C LEU A 108 -14.55 -19.67 3.51
N VAL A 109 -14.76 -18.95 2.40
CA VAL A 109 -14.74 -19.52 1.04
C VAL A 109 -13.35 -19.97 0.62
N ALA A 110 -12.31 -19.20 0.95
CA ALA A 110 -10.92 -19.56 0.62
C ALA A 110 -10.33 -20.65 1.55
N GLY A 111 -10.98 -20.92 2.68
CA GLY A 111 -10.49 -21.87 3.67
C GLY A 111 -9.36 -21.34 4.57
N PRO A 112 -8.82 -22.18 5.46
CA PRO A 112 -7.93 -21.76 6.54
C PRO A 112 -6.49 -21.49 6.09
N ARG A 113 -6.11 -21.88 4.87
CA ARG A 113 -4.74 -21.73 4.36
C ARG A 113 -4.45 -20.26 4.05
N THR A 114 -3.45 -19.70 4.71
CA THR A 114 -2.98 -18.33 4.48
C THR A 114 -2.29 -18.17 3.12
N ASP A 115 -1.74 -19.25 2.56
CA ASP A 115 -1.17 -19.26 1.21
C ASP A 115 -2.23 -19.01 0.13
N MET A 116 -3.48 -19.41 0.37
CA MET A 116 -4.55 -19.25 -0.62
C MET A 116 -5.17 -17.85 -0.58
N LEU A 117 -5.26 -17.28 0.62
CA LEU A 117 -5.77 -15.93 0.85
C LEU A 117 -5.03 -15.33 2.04
N SER A 118 -4.51 -14.13 1.88
CA SER A 118 -3.99 -13.28 2.96
C SER A 118 -4.62 -11.90 2.88
N PHE A 119 -4.72 -11.21 4.02
CA PHE A 119 -5.25 -9.84 4.06
C PHE A 119 -4.14 -8.89 4.43
N VAL A 120 -4.06 -7.76 3.70
CA VAL A 120 -3.04 -6.74 3.93
C VAL A 120 -3.72 -5.39 4.03
N LEU A 121 -3.50 -4.67 5.12
CA LEU A 121 -3.92 -3.28 5.27
C LEU A 121 -2.79 -2.39 4.77
N ARG A 122 -3.09 -1.56 3.77
CA ARG A 122 -2.15 -0.58 3.22
C ARG A 122 -2.76 0.80 3.22
N GLU A 123 -1.90 1.82 3.24
CA GLU A 123 -2.29 3.15 2.83
C GLU A 123 -2.67 3.14 1.36
N HIS A 124 -3.90 3.54 1.08
CA HIS A 124 -4.32 3.89 -0.25
C HIS A 124 -3.75 5.28 -0.54
N GLU A 125 -2.47 5.33 -0.92
CA GLU A 125 -1.98 6.51 -1.64
C GLU A 125 -2.86 6.65 -2.87
N SER A 126 -3.39 7.85 -3.10
CA SER A 126 -4.35 8.18 -4.16
C SER A 126 -3.84 7.98 -5.61
N GLY A 127 -2.91 7.05 -5.84
CA GLY A 127 -2.24 6.75 -7.09
C GLY A 127 -2.53 5.36 -7.68
N GLU A 128 -3.33 4.50 -7.05
CA GLU A 128 -3.92 3.35 -7.76
C GLU A 128 -5.11 3.85 -8.58
N PHE A 129 -4.82 4.30 -9.80
CA PHE A 129 -5.84 4.59 -10.80
C PHE A 129 -6.72 3.34 -10.99
N LEU A 130 -8.02 3.49 -10.78
CA LEU A 130 -9.00 2.45 -11.13
C LEU A 130 -9.08 2.38 -12.65
N TRP A 131 -8.15 1.65 -13.28
CA TRP A 131 -8.07 1.54 -14.73
C TRP A 131 -9.37 1.02 -15.36
N GLU A 132 -10.12 0.21 -14.62
CA GLU A 132 -11.45 -0.30 -15.02
C GLU A 132 -12.52 0.80 -15.14
N ALA A 133 -12.31 1.98 -14.54
CA ALA A 133 -13.22 3.11 -14.63
C ALA A 133 -13.04 3.94 -15.92
N PHE A 134 -11.99 3.67 -16.70
CA PHE A 134 -11.72 4.34 -17.96
C PHE A 134 -12.16 3.47 -19.13
N SER A 135 -12.70 4.10 -20.17
CA SER A 135 -13.03 3.44 -21.42
C SER A 135 -11.77 2.98 -22.15
N LEU A 136 -11.91 1.96 -23.01
CA LEU A 136 -10.78 1.44 -23.79
C LEU A 136 -10.01 2.52 -24.58
N PRO A 137 -10.66 3.52 -25.22
CA PRO A 137 -9.96 4.62 -25.87
C PRO A 137 -9.12 5.49 -24.92
N GLU A 138 -9.59 5.71 -23.69
CA GLU A 138 -8.86 6.50 -22.68
C GLU A 138 -7.61 5.75 -22.21
N LEU A 139 -7.72 4.43 -21.98
CA LEU A 139 -6.58 3.59 -21.66
C LEU A 139 -5.52 3.59 -22.77
N GLN A 140 -5.95 3.48 -24.03
CA GLN A 140 -5.04 3.60 -25.18
C GLN A 140 -4.36 4.96 -25.25
N ASN A 141 -5.07 6.03 -24.89
CA ASN A 141 -4.49 7.36 -24.83
C ASN A 141 -3.43 7.48 -23.72
N PHE A 142 -3.66 6.88 -22.55
CA PHE A 142 -2.67 6.86 -21.47
C PHE A 142 -1.39 6.12 -21.89
N VAL A 143 -1.52 4.95 -22.53
CA VAL A 143 -0.35 4.22 -23.06
C VAL A 143 0.45 5.10 -24.03
N ARG A 144 -0.23 5.76 -24.97
CA ARG A 144 0.42 6.66 -25.94
C ARG A 144 1.14 7.85 -25.27
N ILE A 145 0.59 8.38 -24.18
CA ILE A 145 1.21 9.46 -23.42
C ILE A 145 2.49 8.95 -22.73
N LEU A 146 2.40 7.78 -22.09
CA LEU A 146 3.55 7.15 -21.42
C LEU A 146 4.68 6.82 -22.40
N ASP A 147 4.37 6.26 -23.57
CA ASP A 147 5.37 5.95 -24.60
C ASP A 147 6.11 7.23 -25.04
N LYS A 148 5.38 8.35 -25.15
CA LYS A 148 5.96 9.64 -25.52
C LYS A 148 6.86 10.19 -24.41
N GLU A 149 6.41 10.12 -23.15
CA GLU A 149 7.22 10.55 -22.00
C GLU A 149 8.49 9.72 -21.86
N GLU A 150 8.41 8.40 -22.10
CA GLU A 150 9.55 7.50 -22.08
C GLU A 150 10.57 7.88 -23.16
N ASP A 151 10.16 8.11 -24.41
CA ASP A 151 11.07 8.51 -25.47
C ASP A 151 11.72 9.87 -25.16
N GLU A 152 10.97 10.85 -24.65
CA GLU A 152 11.53 12.15 -24.26
C GLU A 152 12.59 12.02 -23.15
N GLN A 153 12.36 11.15 -22.16
CA GLN A 153 13.35 10.85 -21.13
C GLN A 153 14.59 10.13 -21.69
N LEU A 154 14.38 9.15 -22.57
CA LEU A 154 15.46 8.41 -23.22
C LEU A 154 16.35 9.35 -24.04
N GLN A 155 15.76 10.26 -24.82
CA GLN A 155 16.50 11.25 -25.61
C GLN A 155 17.28 12.21 -24.72
N THR A 156 16.68 12.64 -23.61
CA THR A 156 17.36 13.50 -22.62
C THR A 156 18.56 12.79 -22.00
N LEU A 157 18.40 11.51 -21.63
CA LEU A 157 19.47 10.69 -21.07
C LEU A 157 20.60 10.47 -22.09
N LYS A 158 20.25 10.14 -23.35
CA LYS A 158 21.22 9.99 -24.44
C LYS A 158 22.03 11.25 -24.67
N ARG A 159 21.38 12.42 -24.71
CA ARG A 159 22.08 13.73 -24.83
C ARG A 159 23.03 13.95 -23.67
N ARG A 160 22.59 13.71 -22.42
CA ARG A 160 23.43 13.86 -21.23
C ARG A 160 24.64 12.94 -21.28
N TYR A 161 24.45 11.68 -21.68
CA TYR A 161 25.54 10.73 -21.88
C TYR A 161 26.50 11.16 -22.98
N ALA A 162 26.01 11.64 -24.12
CA ALA A 162 26.84 12.13 -25.22
C ALA A 162 27.71 13.33 -24.79
N VAL A 163 27.13 14.29 -24.06
CA VAL A 163 27.88 15.42 -23.50
C VAL A 163 28.94 14.95 -22.51
N TYR A 164 28.60 14.02 -21.62
CA TYR A 164 29.53 13.50 -20.63
C TYR A 164 30.68 12.72 -21.28
N ARG A 165 30.37 11.89 -22.28
CA ARG A 165 31.34 11.15 -23.09
C ARG A 165 32.31 12.09 -23.80
N LYS A 166 31.81 13.16 -24.44
CA LYS A 166 32.66 14.14 -25.10
C LYS A 166 33.64 14.81 -24.12
N LYS A 167 33.17 15.18 -22.93
CA LYS A 167 34.03 15.75 -21.87
C LYS A 167 35.10 14.76 -21.39
N LEU A 168 34.75 13.47 -21.27
CA LEU A 168 35.72 12.42 -20.93
C LEU A 168 36.77 12.23 -22.02
N GLU A 169 36.36 12.23 -23.30
CA GLU A 169 37.27 12.12 -24.44
C GLU A 169 38.22 13.33 -24.52
N GLU A 170 37.73 14.55 -24.27
CA GLU A 170 38.54 15.77 -24.16
C GLU A 170 39.55 15.68 -23.00
N ALA A 171 39.14 15.19 -21.83
CA ALA A 171 40.02 15.01 -20.67
C ALA A 171 41.09 13.94 -20.90
N LEU A 172 40.76 12.86 -21.61
CA LEU A 172 41.71 11.80 -21.98
C LEU A 172 42.71 12.26 -23.05
N GLY A 173 42.26 13.08 -24.01
CA GLY A 173 43.13 13.69 -25.03
C GLY A 173 44.11 14.72 -24.47
N GLY A 174 43.79 15.35 -23.34
CA GLY A 174 44.68 16.27 -22.62
C GLY A 174 45.84 15.60 -21.87
N VAL A 175 45.88 14.26 -21.80
CA VAL A 175 46.92 13.48 -21.09
C VAL A 175 48.02 12.99 -22.05
N TRP A 176 48.17 13.59 -23.23
CA TRP A 176 49.33 13.34 -24.10
C TRP A 176 50.41 14.41 -23.89
N ILE A 177 51.28 14.18 -22.91
CA ILE A 177 52.58 14.85 -22.80
C ILE A 177 53.63 13.87 -23.30
N PRO A 178 54.10 13.96 -24.56
CA PRO A 178 55.36 13.34 -24.94
C PRO A 178 56.53 14.15 -24.35
N SER A 179 57.60 13.41 -24.07
CA SER A 179 58.80 13.73 -23.29
C SER A 179 59.54 15.01 -23.66
#